data_AF-A0A971SSG6-F1
#
_entry.id   AF-A0A971SSG6-F1
#
_cell.length_a   1.000
_cell.length_b   1.000
_cell.length_c   1.000
_cell.angle_alpha   90.00
_cell.angle_beta   90.00
_cell.angle_gamma   90.00
#
_symmetry.space_group_name_H-M   'P 1'
#
loop_
_entity.id
_entity.type
_entity.pdbx_description
1 polymer ?
#
loop_
_entity_poly.entity_id
_entity_poly.type
_entity_poly.pdbx_seq_one_letter_code
_entity_poly.pdbx_strand_id
1 'polypeptide(L)' 'MKCKYLDEKCYEFHEADTAHKCFLCSENSRRLFVVRQVASMKMVHMCGECMVNNSSEYLLDNTRPWEGDKGDSR' A
#
# COMPACT_ATOMS: atom_id res chain seq x y z
N MET A 1 14.34 -8.72 8.90
CA MET A 1 13.33 -8.78 9.97
C MET A 1 12.31 -9.83 9.53
N LYS A 2 12.08 -10.90 10.30
CA LYS A 2 11.10 -11.94 9.92
C LYS A 2 9.70 -11.36 10.07
N CYS A 3 8.87 -11.44 9.03
CA CYS A 3 7.48 -11.04 9.08
C CYS A 3 6.78 -11.75 10.25
N LYS A 4 6.31 -10.98 11.24
CA LYS A 4 5.71 -11.50 12.47
C LYS A 4 4.32 -12.09 12.21
N TYR A 5 3.68 -11.62 11.16
CA TYR A 5 2.42 -12.12 10.60
C TYR A 5 2.83 -12.83 9.32
N LEU A 6 2.45 -14.10 9.12
CA LEU A 6 2.88 -14.93 7.97
C LEU A 6 2.28 -14.45 6.62
N ASP A 7 1.96 -13.15 6.53
CA ASP A 7 1.08 -12.53 5.55
C ASP A 7 1.85 -11.90 4.38
N GLU A 8 3.18 -11.81 4.40
CA GLU A 8 3.97 -11.30 3.26
C GLU A 8 3.64 -12.01 1.95
N LYS A 9 3.29 -13.31 2.03
CA LYS A 9 2.81 -14.10 0.89
C LYS A 9 1.39 -13.71 0.42
N CYS A 10 0.63 -12.99 1.24
CA CYS A 10 -0.71 -12.49 0.96
C CYS A 10 -0.70 -11.08 0.34
N TYR A 11 0.47 -10.44 0.21
CA TYR A 11 0.65 -9.18 -0.50
C TYR A 11 1.18 -9.47 -1.91
N GLU A 12 0.26 -9.80 -2.81
CA GLU A 12 0.57 -9.88 -4.23
C GLU A 12 0.34 -8.51 -4.88
N PHE A 13 1.35 -7.97 -5.56
CA PHE A 13 1.21 -6.74 -6.32
C PHE A 13 0.55 -7.01 -7.67
N HIS A 14 -0.19 -6.03 -8.18
CA HIS A 14 -0.76 -6.11 -9.51
C HIS A 14 0.35 -6.18 -10.57
N GLU A 15 0.17 -6.98 -11.62
CA GLU A 15 1.23 -7.24 -12.62
C GLU A 15 1.67 -5.99 -13.39
N ALA A 16 0.73 -5.06 -13.57
CA ALA A 16 0.99 -3.75 -14.19
C ALA A 16 1.50 -2.68 -13.22
N ASP A 17 1.61 -2.99 -11.92
CA ASP A 17 2.07 -2.05 -10.91
C ASP A 17 3.59 -1.89 -10.93
N THR A 18 4.05 -0.69 -10.53
CA THR A 18 5.47 -0.40 -10.40
C THR A 18 5.69 0.54 -9.22
N ALA A 19 6.70 0.26 -8.40
CA ALA A 19 6.94 0.98 -7.15
C ALA A 19 7.30 2.48 -7.27
N HIS A 20 7.52 2.98 -8.49
CA HIS A 20 8.05 4.33 -8.74
C HIS A 20 7.03 5.31 -9.36
N LYS A 21 5.83 4.84 -9.72
CA LYS A 21 4.79 5.69 -10.31
C LYS A 21 3.42 5.28 -9.81
N CYS A 22 2.49 6.22 -9.84
CA CYS A 22 1.10 5.94 -9.53
C CYS A 22 0.52 4.94 -10.53
N PHE A 23 -0.15 3.89 -10.04
CA PHE A 23 -0.81 2.86 -10.83
C PHE A 23 -1.85 3.43 -11.82
N LEU A 24 -2.55 4.50 -11.44
CA LEU A 24 -3.59 5.13 -12.27
C LEU A 24 -3.02 6.21 -13.19
N CYS A 25 -2.44 7.28 -12.63
CA CYS A 25 -2.01 8.43 -13.44
C CYS A 25 -0.59 8.29 -14.02
N SER A 26 0.16 7.25 -13.66
CA SER A 26 1.56 7.05 -14.05
C SER A 26 2.53 8.18 -13.65
N GLU A 27 2.09 9.18 -12.90
CA GLU A 27 2.97 10.25 -12.42
C GLU A 27 3.94 9.73 -11.37
N ASN A 28 5.18 10.25 -11.44
CA ASN A 28 6.20 10.03 -10.43
C ASN A 28 5.92 10.98 -9.26
N SER A 29 5.21 10.47 -8.25
CA SER A 29 4.93 11.21 -7.03
C SER A 29 6.05 11.01 -6.02
N ARG A 30 6.46 12.09 -5.34
CA ARG A 30 7.40 12.02 -4.21
C ARG A 30 6.92 11.07 -3.10
N ARG A 31 5.62 10.82 -3.01
CA ARG A 31 5.02 9.95 -2.00
C ARG A 31 3.92 9.09 -2.61
N LEU A 32 4.21 7.81 -2.76
CA LEU A 32 3.26 6.78 -3.15
C LEU A 32 2.82 6.01 -1.90
N PHE A 33 1.55 5.63 -1.87
CA PHE A 33 0.94 4.80 -0.85
C PHE A 33 0.69 3.42 -1.43
N VAL A 34 0.95 2.38 -0.64
CA VAL A 34 0.59 1.02 -1.00
C VAL A 34 -0.84 0.79 -0.55
N VAL A 35 -1.73 0.52 -1.51
CA VAL A 35 -3.16 0.30 -1.27
C VAL A 35 -3.60 -1.00 -1.92
N ARG A 36 -4.68 -1.59 -1.40
CA ARG A 36 -5.29 -2.81 -1.93
C ARG A 36 -6.42 -2.47 -2.88
N GLN A 37 -6.35 -2.94 -4.12
CA GLN A 37 -7.45 -2.86 -5.07
C GLN A 37 -8.53 -3.88 -4.67
N VAL A 38 -9.76 -3.43 -4.45
CA VAL A 38 -10.85 -4.28 -3.95
C VAL A 38 -11.20 -5.41 -4.93
N ALA A 39 -11.22 -5.12 -6.24
CA ALA A 39 -11.64 -6.08 -7.25
C ALA A 39 -10.70 -7.29 -7.39
N SER A 40 -9.39 -7.07 -7.34
CA SER A 40 -8.37 -8.12 -7.53
C SER A 40 -7.76 -8.61 -6.22
N MET A 41 -7.99 -7.89 -5.13
CA MET A 41 -7.30 -8.03 -3.84
C MET A 41 -5.78 -7.84 -3.93
N LYS A 42 -5.25 -7.37 -5.07
CA LYS A 42 -3.82 -7.11 -5.25
C LYS A 42 -3.43 -5.71 -4.76
N MET A 43 -2.15 -5.56 -4.44
CA MET A 43 -1.55 -4.31 -3.97
C MET A 43 -1.10 -3.45 -5.16
N VAL A 44 -1.21 -2.14 -5.03
CA VAL A 44 -0.73 -1.15 -6.01
C VAL A 44 -0.11 0.06 -5.33
N HIS A 45 0.75 0.79 -6.03
CA HIS A 45 1.31 2.06 -5.60
C HIS A 45 0.47 3.22 -6.16
N MET A 46 -0.07 4.09 -5.31
CA MET A 46 -0.90 5.22 -5.74
C MET A 46 -0.46 6.53 -5.11
N CYS A 47 -0.56 7.62 -5.88
CA CYS A 47 -0.43 8.96 -5.31
C CYS A 47 -1.65 9.29 -4.45
N GLY A 48 -1.50 10.25 -3.53
CA GLY A 48 -2.58 10.65 -2.62
C GLY A 48 -3.85 11.12 -3.33
N GLU A 49 -3.70 11.86 -4.44
CA GLU A 49 -4.84 12.36 -5.22
C GLU A 49 -5.66 11.22 -5.85
N CYS A 50 -4.99 10.30 -6.55
CA CYS A 50 -5.66 9.13 -7.13
C CYS A 50 -6.29 8.24 -6.06
N MET A 51 -5.64 8.08 -4.91
CA MET A 51 -6.17 7.28 -3.81
C MET A 51 -7.47 7.88 -3.25
N VAL A 52 -7.51 9.19 -3.01
CA VAL A 52 -8.71 9.87 -2.49
C VAL A 52 -9.84 9.84 -3.51
N ASN A 53 -9.54 10.16 -4.78
CA ASN A 53 -10.53 10.22 -5.85
C ASN A 53 -11.14 8.85 -6.20
N ASN A 54 -10.46 7.74 -5.87
CA ASN A 54 -10.90 6.37 -6.15
C ASN A 54 -11.04 5.54 -4.86
N SER A 55 -11.35 6.18 -3.74
CA SER A 55 -11.39 5.54 -2.40
C SER A 55 -12.42 4.40 -2.24
N SER A 56 -13.40 4.30 -3.14
CA SER A 56 -14.34 3.16 -3.18
C SER A 56 -13.73 1.88 -3.77
N GLU A 57 -12.67 2.01 -4.58
CA GLU A 57 -12.05 0.90 -5.31
C GLU A 57 -10.71 0.47 -4.68
N TYR A 58 -10.15 1.32 -3.83
CA TYR A 58 -8.84 1.14 -3.23
C TYR A 58 -8.87 1.41 -1.73
N LEU A 59 -8.32 0.47 -0.96
CA LEU A 59 -8.26 0.55 0.49
C LEU A 59 -6.82 0.68 0.96
N LEU A 60 -6.57 1.62 1.88
CA LEU A 60 -5.32 1.64 2.64
C LEU A 60 -5.24 0.36 3.47
N ASP A 61 -4.15 -0.39 3.27
CA ASP A 61 -3.97 -1.63 4.00
C ASP A 61 -3.42 -1.37 5.41
N ASN A 62 -4.35 -1.09 6.31
CA ASN A 62 -4.10 -0.85 7.73
C ASN A 62 -4.32 -2.12 8.57
N THR A 63 -4.37 -3.32 7.96
CA THR A 63 -4.60 -4.56 8.72
C THR A 63 -3.39 -4.96 9.58
N ARG A 64 -2.23 -4.34 9.36
CA ARG A 64 -1.05 -4.55 10.20
C ARG A 64 -1.16 -3.70 11.46
N PRO A 65 -0.97 -4.29 12.66
CA PRO A 65 -0.92 -3.53 13.90
C PRO A 65 0.14 -2.43 13.79
N TRP A 66 -0.22 -1.21 14.20
CA TRP A 66 0.72 -0.13 14.38
C TRP A 66 1.72 -0.53 15.48
N GLU A 67 2.95 -0.90 15.08
CA GLU A 67 3.98 -1.28 16.07
C GLU A 67 4.59 -0.06 16.79
N GLY A 68 4.26 1.16 16.34
CA GLY A 68 4.79 2.42 16.84
C GLY A 68 6.30 2.58 16.65
N ASP A 69 6.81 3.77 16.96
CA ASP A 69 8.17 3.84 17.47
C ASP A 69 8.13 3.15 18.83
N LYS A 70 8.74 1.97 18.93
CA LYS A 70 9.19 1.45 20.23
C LYS A 70 10.37 2.31 20.68
N GLY A 71 10.14 3.61 20.85
CA GLY A 71 11.06 4.46 21.56
C GLY A 71 11.27 3.82 22.91
N ASP A 72 12.54 3.57 23.26
CA ASP A 72 12.89 3.19 24.61
C ASP A 72 12.26 4.24 25.54
N SER A 73 11.31 3.80 26.37
CA SER A 73 10.74 4.62 27.44
C SER A 73 11.77 4.72 28.58
N ARG A 74 12.94 5.27 28.29
CA ARG A 74 14.02 5.53 29.24
C ARG A 74 14.36 7.00 29.28
#